data_AF-A0A4Q0Z0W5-F1
#
_entry.id   AF-A0A4Q0Z0W5-F1
#
_cell.length_a   1.000
_cell.length_b   1.000
_cell.length_c   1.000
_cell.angle_alpha   90.00
_cell.angle_beta   90.00
_cell.angle_gamma   90.00
#
_symmetry.space_group_name_H-M   'P 1'
#
loop_
_entity.id
_entity.type
_entity.pdbx_description
1 polymer ?
#
loop_
_entity_poly.entity_id
_entity_poly.type
_entity_poly.pdbx_seq_one_letter_code
_entity_poly.pdbx_strand_id
1 'polypeptide(L)'
;MKIFIFLLFLCNFIFADNDLSLEKIFKKNKVKGTIVIQSLSSNKSYVFNPKRANTRLLPASTFKIPNSLIVLDNKVIKDEKEIILWDRKKRFLDVWNKNQTLKTAFKYSCVWCYQYFASKLSLDIYNDYLIKLKYGNMKTGNNLTSFWLSGDIKISSYEQIEFLKKLYTEKLPFKSKHLKLVKKIMIEEKNNKYILHAKTGWATSPKNKHGWYVGYIETSKDTWFFSTNLLISDFKRLYLRKELTLEVFKYYNII
;
A
#
# COMPACT_ATOMS: atom_id res chain seq x y z
N MET A 1 -3.48 38.93 38.48
CA MET A 1 -4.29 38.20 37.49
C MET A 1 -3.47 38.08 36.20
N LYS A 2 -2.82 36.93 35.95
CA LYS A 2 -1.95 36.73 34.77
C LYS A 2 -2.81 36.20 33.61
N ILE A 3 -2.89 36.98 32.53
CA ILE A 3 -3.57 36.59 31.29
C ILE A 3 -2.61 35.72 30.48
N PHE A 4 -3.00 34.47 30.24
CA PHE A 4 -2.30 33.55 29.34
C PHE A 4 -2.83 33.76 27.93
N ILE A 5 -1.99 34.26 27.02
CA ILE A 5 -2.31 34.37 25.60
C ILE A 5 -1.95 33.03 24.94
N PHE A 6 -2.97 32.30 24.48
CA PHE A 6 -2.81 31.06 23.74
C PHE A 6 -2.57 31.39 22.26
N LEU A 7 -1.33 31.27 21.79
CA LEU A 7 -1.00 31.43 20.37
C LEU A 7 -1.51 30.20 19.59
N LEU A 8 -2.61 30.36 18.85
CA LEU A 8 -3.06 29.38 17.86
C LEU A 8 -2.12 29.40 16.65
N PHE A 9 -1.30 28.36 16.52
CA PHE A 9 -0.60 28.06 15.26
C PHE A 9 -1.62 27.59 14.23
N LEU A 10 -2.06 28.51 13.36
CA LEU A 10 -2.80 28.19 12.15
C LEU A 10 -1.84 27.52 11.15
N CYS A 11 -1.87 26.19 11.08
CA CYS A 11 -1.31 25.48 9.92
C CYS A 11 -2.14 25.85 8.69
N ASN A 12 -1.58 26.73 7.84
CA ASN A 12 -2.09 26.95 6.50
C ASN A 12 -1.90 25.67 5.68
N PHE A 13 -2.90 24.78 5.68
CA PHE A 13 -3.03 23.79 4.64
C PHE A 13 -3.46 24.51 3.37
N ILE A 14 -2.51 24.77 2.47
CA ILE A 14 -2.84 25.12 1.09
C ILE A 14 -3.43 23.84 0.48
N PHE A 15 -4.75 23.70 0.55
CA PHE A 15 -5.47 22.77 -0.30
C PHE A 15 -5.39 23.37 -1.71
N ALA A 16 -4.46 22.85 -2.52
CA ALA A 16 -4.48 23.15 -3.94
C ALA A 16 -5.84 22.65 -4.49
N ASP A 17 -6.70 23.60 -4.83
CA ASP A 17 -7.93 23.36 -5.58
C ASP A 17 -7.62 22.48 -6.79
N ASN A 18 -8.55 21.55 -7.07
CA ASN A 18 -8.47 20.51 -8.10
C ASN A 18 -7.48 20.86 -9.22
N ASP A 19 -6.30 20.23 -9.19
CA ASP A 19 -5.33 20.43 -10.24
C ASP A 19 -5.91 19.89 -11.56
N LEU A 20 -6.40 20.81 -12.39
CA LEU A 20 -7.04 20.53 -13.68
C LEU A 20 -6.12 19.68 -14.59
N SER A 21 -4.81 19.66 -14.34
CA SER A 21 -3.87 18.81 -15.05
C SER A 21 -4.01 17.32 -14.67
N LEU A 22 -4.20 17.00 -13.39
CA LEU A 22 -4.43 15.63 -12.93
C LEU A 22 -5.76 15.10 -13.48
N GLU A 23 -6.78 15.96 -13.54
CA GLU A 23 -8.05 15.60 -14.16
C GLU A 23 -7.87 15.22 -15.64
N LYS A 24 -7.04 15.96 -16.39
CA LYS A 24 -6.72 15.63 -17.80
C LYS A 24 -6.03 14.26 -17.93
N ILE A 25 -5.07 13.94 -17.05
CA ILE A 25 -4.37 12.64 -17.04
C ILE A 25 -5.38 11.48 -16.86
N PHE A 26 -6.30 11.60 -15.89
CA PHE A 26 -7.31 10.56 -15.62
C PHE A 26 -8.36 10.46 -16.73
N LYS A 27 -8.82 11.60 -17.28
CA LYS A 27 -9.78 11.66 -18.40
C LYS A 27 -9.20 11.03 -19.67
N LYS A 28 -7.96 11.37 -20.04
CA LYS A 28 -7.23 10.80 -21.20
C LYS A 28 -7.20 9.27 -21.15
N ASN A 29 -6.95 8.72 -19.97
CA ASN A 29 -6.84 7.28 -19.75
C ASN A 29 -8.20 6.60 -19.49
N LYS A 30 -9.32 7.35 -19.58
CA LYS A 30 -10.70 6.86 -19.41
C LYS A 30 -10.85 6.02 -18.13
N VAL A 31 -10.32 6.51 -17.01
CA VAL A 31 -10.38 5.82 -15.72
C VAL A 31 -10.83 6.77 -14.62
N LYS A 32 -11.66 6.26 -13.70
CA LYS A 32 -12.07 6.97 -12.50
C LYS A 32 -11.20 6.51 -11.34
N GLY A 33 -10.80 7.42 -10.47
CA GLY A 33 -9.91 7.07 -9.36
C GLY A 33 -9.50 8.27 -8.53
N THR A 34 -8.42 8.07 -7.79
CA THR A 34 -7.72 9.05 -6.98
C THR A 34 -6.24 8.73 -6.99
N ILE A 35 -5.43 9.77 -6.80
CA ILE A 35 -4.03 9.64 -6.44
C ILE A 35 -3.75 10.63 -5.31
N VAL A 36 -2.98 10.19 -4.33
CA VAL A 36 -2.38 11.03 -3.30
C VAL A 36 -0.87 10.87 -3.43
N ILE A 37 -0.14 11.99 -3.50
CA ILE A 37 1.32 12.05 -3.41
C ILE A 37 1.68 13.01 -2.29
N GLN A 38 2.58 12.61 -1.39
CA GLN A 38 3.06 13.46 -0.29
C GLN A 38 4.56 13.34 -0.13
N SER A 39 5.25 14.47 -0.05
CA SER A 39 6.67 14.51 0.28
C SER A 39 6.90 14.16 1.75
N LEU A 40 8.09 13.63 2.08
CA LEU A 40 8.52 13.47 3.46
C LEU A 40 8.95 14.80 4.07
N SER A 41 9.77 15.58 3.35
CA SER A 41 10.47 16.75 3.92
C SER A 41 9.84 18.10 3.56
N SER A 42 9.32 18.27 2.34
CA SER A 42 8.91 19.59 1.83
C SER A 42 7.47 20.00 2.17
N ASN A 43 6.73 19.19 2.93
CA ASN A 43 5.28 19.33 3.19
C ASN A 43 4.40 19.46 1.93
N LYS A 44 4.93 19.19 0.73
CA LYS A 44 4.16 19.22 -0.51
C LYS A 44 3.23 18.01 -0.59
N SER A 45 2.01 18.25 -1.06
CA SER A 45 0.97 17.24 -1.26
C SER A 45 0.23 17.51 -2.56
N TYR A 46 0.05 16.47 -3.37
CA TYR A 46 -0.72 16.50 -4.61
C TYR A 46 -1.84 15.47 -4.53
N VAL A 47 -3.08 15.91 -4.77
CA VAL A 47 -4.26 15.04 -4.61
C VAL A 47 -5.21 15.22 -5.77
N PHE A 48 -5.61 14.12 -6.38
CA PHE A 48 -6.75 14.06 -7.30
C PHE A 48 -7.92 13.32 -6.63
N ASN A 49 -9.12 13.89 -6.69
CA ASN A 49 -10.35 13.32 -6.10
C ASN A 49 -10.22 13.03 -4.59
N PRO A 50 -10.08 14.07 -3.74
CA PRO A 50 -9.88 13.92 -2.31
C PRO A 50 -11.03 13.17 -1.60
N LYS A 51 -12.27 13.29 -2.10
CA LYS A 51 -13.42 12.53 -1.59
C LYS A 51 -13.18 11.02 -1.69
N ARG A 52 -12.70 10.53 -2.85
CA ARG A 52 -12.32 9.13 -3.01
C ARG A 52 -11.05 8.79 -2.22
N ALA A 53 -10.07 9.70 -2.16
CA ALA A 53 -8.86 9.50 -1.35
C ALA A 53 -9.18 9.18 0.12
N ASN A 54 -10.23 9.82 0.66
CA ASN A 54 -10.70 9.60 2.02
C ASN A 54 -11.63 8.38 2.19
N THR A 55 -12.08 7.75 1.10
CA THR A 55 -12.97 6.58 1.17
C THR A 55 -12.16 5.33 1.51
N ARG A 56 -12.54 4.64 2.60
CA ARG A 56 -11.92 3.35 2.96
C ARG A 56 -12.43 2.23 2.05
N LEU A 57 -11.52 1.49 1.43
CA LEU A 57 -11.80 0.37 0.53
C LEU A 57 -10.99 -0.87 0.94
N LEU A 58 -11.32 -2.04 0.39
CA LEU A 58 -10.54 -3.26 0.62
C LEU A 58 -9.07 -3.05 0.22
N PRO A 59 -8.09 -3.41 1.06
CA PRO A 59 -6.67 -3.26 0.70
C PRO A 59 -6.24 -4.26 -0.39
N ALA A 60 -6.91 -5.41 -0.50
CA ALA A 60 -6.49 -6.51 -1.37
C ALA A 60 -5.00 -6.84 -1.17
N SER A 61 -4.23 -7.03 -2.24
CA SER A 61 -2.81 -7.39 -2.15
C SER A 61 -1.89 -6.28 -1.60
N THR A 62 -2.37 -5.06 -1.34
CA THR A 62 -1.57 -4.07 -0.59
C THR A 62 -1.35 -4.50 0.85
N PHE A 63 -2.28 -5.28 1.41
CA PHE A 63 -2.16 -5.86 2.76
C PHE A 63 -0.95 -6.79 2.91
N LYS A 64 -0.33 -7.22 1.80
CA LYS A 64 0.94 -7.98 1.86
C LYS A 64 2.05 -7.20 2.54
N ILE A 65 2.01 -5.86 2.58
CA ILE A 65 3.00 -5.05 3.31
C ILE A 65 2.90 -5.30 4.83
N PRO A 66 1.78 -4.96 5.52
CA PRO A 66 1.65 -5.27 6.94
C PRO A 66 1.70 -6.76 7.23
N ASN A 67 1.11 -7.62 6.38
CA ASN A 67 1.15 -9.06 6.60
C ASN A 67 2.59 -9.61 6.59
N SER A 68 3.47 -9.11 5.73
CA SER A 68 4.89 -9.51 5.73
C SER A 68 5.60 -9.13 7.03
N LEU A 69 5.26 -8.00 7.65
CA LEU A 69 5.80 -7.62 8.96
C LEU A 69 5.29 -8.55 10.07
N ILE A 70 3.99 -8.83 10.07
CA ILE A 70 3.32 -9.68 11.07
C ILE A 70 3.90 -11.10 11.03
N VAL A 71 4.08 -11.69 9.85
CA VAL A 71 4.56 -13.08 9.72
C VAL A 71 6.02 -13.22 10.14
N LEU A 72 6.84 -12.19 9.91
CA LEU A 72 8.23 -12.14 10.39
C LEU A 72 8.28 -11.99 11.92
N ASP A 73 7.43 -11.13 12.49
CA ASP A 73 7.44 -10.87 13.93
C ASP A 73 6.98 -12.09 14.76
N ASN A 74 6.02 -12.84 14.23
CA ASN A 74 5.56 -14.11 14.81
C ASN A 74 6.40 -15.32 14.39
N LYS A 75 7.52 -15.13 13.68
CA LYS A 75 8.43 -16.20 13.25
C LYS A 75 7.73 -17.30 12.43
N VAL A 76 6.67 -16.97 11.70
CA VAL A 76 5.99 -17.90 10.76
C VAL A 76 6.92 -18.28 9.61
N ILE A 77 7.84 -17.38 9.27
CA ILE A 77 8.94 -17.61 8.34
C ILE A 77 10.22 -17.03 8.93
N LYS A 78 11.35 -17.71 8.75
CA LYS A 78 12.65 -17.31 9.28
C LYS A 78 13.19 -16.04 8.63
N ASP A 79 13.14 -16.00 7.30
CA ASP A 79 13.68 -14.91 6.47
C ASP A 79 13.06 -14.91 5.06
N GLU A 80 13.56 -14.04 4.16
CA GLU A 80 13.03 -13.94 2.81
C GLU A 80 13.44 -15.05 1.85
N LYS A 81 14.27 -16.00 2.28
CA LYS A 81 14.82 -17.10 1.46
C LYS A 81 14.21 -18.45 1.80
N GLU A 82 13.57 -18.58 2.97
CA GLU A 82 12.86 -19.81 3.32
C GLU A 82 11.84 -20.19 2.24
N ILE A 83 11.85 -21.47 1.88
CA ILE A 83 11.06 -22.01 0.78
C ILE A 83 9.66 -22.37 1.28
N ILE A 84 8.67 -21.79 0.63
CA ILE A 84 7.24 -22.12 0.76
C ILE A 84 6.92 -23.14 -0.34
N LEU A 85 6.71 -24.39 0.06
CA LEU A 85 6.44 -25.48 -0.87
C LEU A 85 5.10 -25.29 -1.58
N TRP A 86 5.10 -25.49 -2.90
CA TRP A 86 3.87 -25.49 -3.69
C TRP A 86 3.07 -26.76 -3.45
N ASP A 87 1.77 -26.59 -3.20
CA ASP A 87 0.80 -27.67 -2.98
C ASP A 87 0.42 -28.45 -4.24
N ARG A 88 1.12 -28.23 -5.36
CA ARG A 88 0.85 -28.83 -6.68
C ARG A 88 -0.54 -28.55 -7.25
N LYS A 89 -1.32 -27.63 -6.65
CA LYS A 89 -2.61 -27.20 -7.20
C LYS A 89 -2.36 -26.11 -8.25
N LYS A 90 -2.77 -26.39 -9.50
CA LYS A 90 -2.70 -25.43 -10.61
C LYS A 90 -3.64 -24.25 -10.34
N ARG A 91 -3.10 -23.04 -10.46
CA ARG A 91 -3.80 -21.76 -10.33
C ARG A 91 -3.67 -20.96 -11.62
N PHE A 92 -4.52 -19.94 -11.77
CA PHE A 92 -4.64 -19.18 -13.02
C PHE A 92 -3.40 -18.37 -13.41
N LEU A 93 -2.51 -18.05 -12.47
CA LEU A 93 -1.22 -17.41 -12.76
C LEU A 93 -0.12 -18.46 -12.71
N ASP A 94 0.56 -18.70 -13.83
CA ASP A 94 1.64 -19.68 -13.92
C ASP A 94 2.77 -19.38 -12.93
N VAL A 95 3.05 -18.10 -12.68
CA VAL A 95 4.05 -17.66 -11.70
C VAL A 95 3.73 -18.09 -10.26
N TRP A 96 2.49 -18.50 -9.96
CA TRP A 96 2.08 -19.04 -8.65
C TRP A 96 2.26 -20.57 -8.53
N ASN A 97 2.43 -21.27 -9.65
CA ASN A 97 2.44 -22.74 -9.72
C ASN A 97 3.84 -23.32 -9.52
N LYS A 98 4.53 -22.85 -8.47
CA LYS A 98 5.90 -23.25 -8.11
C LYS A 98 6.20 -22.83 -6.67
N ASN A 99 7.25 -23.41 -6.11
CA ASN A 99 7.78 -23.00 -4.81
C ASN A 99 8.03 -21.49 -4.78
N GLN A 100 7.78 -20.89 -3.62
CA GLN A 100 7.93 -19.46 -3.41
C GLN A 100 8.85 -19.19 -2.23
N THR A 101 9.22 -17.93 -2.08
CA THR A 101 9.81 -17.34 -0.88
C THR A 101 8.96 -16.13 -0.50
N LEU A 102 9.20 -15.49 0.65
CA LEU A 102 8.52 -14.22 0.98
C LEU A 102 8.74 -13.17 -0.12
N LYS A 103 9.97 -13.09 -0.66
CA LYS A 103 10.33 -12.14 -1.73
C LYS A 103 9.55 -12.40 -3.02
N THR A 104 9.49 -13.65 -3.49
CA THR A 104 8.77 -13.97 -4.74
C THR A 104 7.25 -13.94 -4.54
N ALA A 105 6.75 -14.36 -3.39
CA ALA A 105 5.34 -14.26 -3.05
C ALA A 105 4.86 -12.79 -3.00
N PHE A 106 5.68 -11.89 -2.45
CA PHE A 106 5.41 -10.44 -2.46
C PHE A 106 5.38 -9.90 -3.89
N LYS A 107 6.45 -10.16 -4.67
CA LYS A 107 6.61 -9.70 -6.07
C LYS A 107 5.45 -10.14 -6.96
N TYR A 108 5.13 -11.43 -6.97
CA TYR A 108 4.08 -11.99 -7.83
C TYR A 108 2.67 -11.91 -7.22
N SER A 109 2.54 -11.21 -6.09
CA SER A 109 1.27 -11.09 -5.36
C SER A 109 0.62 -12.45 -5.06
N CYS A 110 1.44 -13.47 -4.80
CA CYS A 110 1.01 -14.86 -4.63
C CYS A 110 0.01 -15.00 -3.48
N VAL A 111 -1.28 -15.13 -3.79
CA VAL A 111 -2.34 -15.11 -2.76
C VAL A 111 -2.21 -16.31 -1.85
N TRP A 112 -2.00 -17.51 -2.41
CA TRP A 112 -1.97 -18.73 -1.62
C TRP A 112 -0.84 -18.76 -0.58
N CYS A 113 0.32 -18.15 -0.84
CA CYS A 113 1.39 -18.04 0.15
C CYS A 113 0.97 -17.20 1.36
N TYR A 114 0.28 -16.08 1.12
CA TYR A 114 -0.20 -15.22 2.21
C TYR A 114 -1.40 -15.83 2.96
N GLN A 115 -2.20 -16.66 2.28
CA GLN A 115 -3.22 -17.49 2.94
C GLN A 115 -2.57 -18.56 3.82
N TYR A 116 -1.51 -19.21 3.33
CA TYR A 116 -0.72 -20.16 4.10
C TYR A 116 -0.14 -19.49 5.35
N PHE A 117 0.48 -18.31 5.22
CA PHE A 117 0.98 -17.58 6.39
C PHE A 117 -0.13 -17.22 7.38
N ALA A 118 -1.26 -16.72 6.89
CA ALA A 118 -2.40 -16.38 7.74
C ALA A 118 -2.95 -17.61 8.50
N SER A 119 -2.92 -18.79 7.89
CA SER A 119 -3.35 -20.05 8.52
C SER A 119 -2.43 -20.53 9.66
N LYS A 120 -1.22 -19.94 9.78
CA LYS A 120 -0.28 -20.19 10.89
C LYS A 120 -0.48 -19.20 12.05
N LEU A 121 -1.44 -18.28 11.93
CA LEU A 121 -1.79 -17.28 12.92
C LEU A 121 -3.27 -17.41 13.29
N SER A 122 -3.77 -16.53 14.16
CA SER A 122 -5.18 -16.41 14.51
C SER A 122 -5.75 -15.04 14.11
N LEU A 123 -7.09 -14.93 14.11
CA LEU A 123 -7.76 -13.65 13.91
C LEU A 123 -7.42 -12.66 15.02
N ASP A 124 -7.29 -13.12 16.26
CA ASP A 124 -6.94 -12.29 17.41
C ASP A 124 -5.56 -11.65 17.23
N ILE A 125 -4.57 -12.44 16.78
CA ILE A 125 -3.25 -11.91 16.44
C ILE A 125 -3.37 -10.81 15.37
N TYR A 126 -4.13 -11.06 14.29
CA TYR A 126 -4.31 -10.04 13.26
C TYR A 126 -5.01 -8.79 13.79
N ASN A 127 -6.07 -8.92 14.59
CA ASN A 127 -6.78 -7.79 15.18
C ASN A 127 -5.86 -6.96 16.08
N ASP A 128 -5.06 -7.60 16.94
CA ASP A 128 -4.07 -6.93 17.79
C ASP A 128 -3.07 -6.11 16.98
N TYR A 129 -2.52 -6.69 15.92
CA TYR A 129 -1.61 -5.95 15.04
C TYR A 129 -2.31 -4.81 14.32
N LEU A 130 -3.52 -5.02 13.78
CA LEU A 130 -4.24 -3.96 13.10
C LEU A 130 -4.50 -2.76 14.02
N ILE A 131 -4.86 -3.01 15.28
CA ILE A 131 -5.02 -1.98 16.32
C ILE A 131 -3.70 -1.26 16.59
N LYS A 132 -2.62 -2.00 16.88
CA LYS A 132 -1.28 -1.43 17.13
C LYS A 132 -0.78 -0.56 15.97
N LEU A 133 -1.07 -0.97 14.74
CA LEU A 133 -0.69 -0.26 13.53
C LEU A 133 -1.62 0.90 13.19
N LYS A 134 -2.81 0.96 13.81
CA LYS A 134 -3.92 1.83 13.41
C LYS A 134 -4.23 1.68 11.92
N TYR A 135 -4.27 0.45 11.42
CA TYR A 135 -4.37 0.15 9.99
C TYR A 135 -5.82 0.19 9.51
N GLY A 136 -6.21 1.30 8.88
CA GLY A 136 -7.56 1.50 8.34
C GLY A 136 -8.64 1.43 9.43
N ASN A 137 -9.71 0.67 9.18
CA ASN A 137 -10.76 0.44 10.17
C ASN A 137 -10.44 -0.67 11.19
N MET A 138 -9.29 -1.34 11.09
CA MET A 138 -8.77 -2.33 12.04
C MET A 138 -9.67 -3.57 12.26
N LYS A 139 -10.56 -3.88 11.32
CA LYS A 139 -11.51 -5.01 11.46
C LYS A 139 -11.19 -6.10 10.45
N THR A 140 -10.87 -7.32 10.89
CA THR A 140 -10.75 -8.46 9.96
C THR A 140 -12.13 -8.97 9.51
N GLY A 141 -13.10 -9.00 10.42
CA GLY A 141 -14.26 -9.88 10.28
C GLY A 141 -13.85 -11.34 10.56
N ASN A 142 -14.61 -12.30 10.04
CA ASN A 142 -14.54 -13.70 10.51
C ASN A 142 -13.68 -14.64 9.64
N ASN A 143 -13.10 -14.16 8.53
CA ASN A 143 -12.34 -15.02 7.62
C ASN A 143 -10.82 -14.78 7.74
N LEU A 144 -10.15 -15.64 8.51
CA LEU A 144 -8.71 -15.58 8.77
C LEU A 144 -7.83 -15.47 7.52
N THR A 145 -8.13 -16.26 6.48
CA THR A 145 -7.23 -16.37 5.33
C THR A 145 -7.64 -15.47 4.17
N SER A 146 -8.77 -14.76 4.25
CA SER A 146 -9.24 -13.93 3.14
C SER A 146 -9.78 -12.57 3.54
N PHE A 147 -9.65 -12.15 4.81
CA PHE A 147 -10.25 -10.89 5.25
C PHE A 147 -9.80 -9.68 4.43
N TRP A 148 -8.54 -9.63 3.96
CA TRP A 148 -8.06 -8.55 3.10
C TRP A 148 -8.55 -8.60 1.65
N LEU A 149 -9.11 -9.75 1.22
CA LEU A 149 -9.68 -9.96 -0.11
C LEU A 149 -11.18 -9.71 -0.15
N SER A 150 -11.89 -10.12 0.90
CA SER A 150 -13.36 -10.14 0.93
C SER A 150 -14.00 -9.82 2.28
N GLY A 151 -13.20 -9.61 3.34
CA GLY A 151 -13.70 -9.33 4.68
C GLY A 151 -13.90 -7.84 4.96
N ASP A 152 -13.81 -7.49 6.24
CA ASP A 152 -14.28 -6.20 6.74
C ASP A 152 -13.20 -5.13 6.74
N ILE A 153 -11.94 -5.50 6.54
CA ILE A 153 -10.83 -4.54 6.60
C ILE A 153 -10.96 -3.55 5.45
N LYS A 154 -10.97 -2.26 5.78
CA LYS A 154 -10.97 -1.18 4.80
C LYS A 154 -9.94 -0.13 5.19
N ILE A 155 -9.27 0.45 4.21
CA ILE A 155 -8.27 1.51 4.37
C ILE A 155 -8.41 2.55 3.26
N SER A 156 -8.22 3.83 3.59
CA SER A 156 -8.25 4.94 2.64
C SER A 156 -6.87 5.18 2.00
N SER A 157 -6.81 6.05 0.98
CA SER A 157 -5.52 6.42 0.37
C SER A 157 -4.65 7.22 1.33
N TYR A 158 -5.24 8.10 2.13
CA TYR A 158 -4.49 8.84 3.16
C TYR A 158 -3.94 7.90 4.24
N GLU A 159 -4.73 6.92 4.67
CA GLU A 159 -4.28 5.95 5.68
C GLU A 159 -3.17 5.04 5.16
N GLN A 160 -3.18 4.69 3.86
CA GLN A 160 -2.06 4.00 3.21
C GLN A 160 -0.77 4.83 3.29
N ILE A 161 -0.85 6.13 2.98
CA ILE A 161 0.31 7.04 3.06
C ILE A 161 0.85 7.12 4.49
N GLU A 162 -0.03 7.30 5.48
CA GLU A 162 0.37 7.40 6.89
C GLU A 162 1.03 6.12 7.39
N PHE A 163 0.50 4.96 7.01
CA PHE A 163 1.13 3.67 7.30
C PHE A 163 2.52 3.56 6.65
N LEU A 164 2.65 3.95 5.38
CA LEU A 164 3.92 3.89 4.64
C LEU A 164 4.97 4.87 5.20
N LYS A 165 4.57 6.06 5.64
CA LYS A 165 5.46 7.02 6.32
C LYS A 165 6.03 6.43 7.61
N LYS A 166 5.19 5.76 8.41
CA LYS A 166 5.64 5.05 9.62
C LYS A 166 6.55 3.87 9.30
N LEU A 167 6.27 3.12 8.24
CA LEU A 167 7.15 2.04 7.77
C LEU A 167 8.53 2.58 7.35
N TYR A 168 8.54 3.65 6.55
CA TYR A 168 9.76 4.27 6.05
C TYR A 168 10.64 4.78 7.19
N THR A 169 10.05 5.56 8.09
CA THR A 169 10.71 6.16 9.28
C THR A 169 10.94 5.17 10.42
N GLU A 170 10.65 3.89 10.22
CA GLU A 170 10.79 2.81 11.21
C GLU A 170 10.04 3.06 12.54
N LYS A 171 8.91 3.78 12.49
CA LYS A 171 8.04 4.09 13.64
C LYS A 171 6.93 3.06 13.88
N LEU A 172 6.87 1.99 13.09
CA LEU A 172 5.98 0.87 13.36
C LEU A 172 6.55 -0.01 14.49
N PRO A 173 5.72 -0.65 15.32
CA PRO A 173 6.16 -1.43 16.48
C PRO A 173 6.70 -2.82 16.10
N PHE A 174 7.70 -2.86 15.23
CA PHE A 174 8.38 -4.08 14.79
C PHE A 174 9.89 -3.91 14.93
N LYS A 175 10.62 -5.04 14.98
CA LYS A 175 12.09 -5.00 14.97
C LYS A 175 12.60 -4.33 13.69
N SER A 176 13.61 -3.46 13.81
CA SER A 176 14.23 -2.77 12.65
C SER A 176 14.63 -3.73 11.53
N LYS A 177 15.11 -4.94 11.86
CA LYS A 177 15.43 -5.98 10.86
C LYS A 177 14.22 -6.41 10.01
N HIS A 178 13.01 -6.50 10.59
CA HIS A 178 11.79 -6.85 9.85
C HIS A 178 11.35 -5.69 8.96
N LEU A 179 11.43 -4.45 9.47
CA LEU A 179 11.09 -3.24 8.71
C LEU A 179 12.02 -3.09 7.49
N LYS A 180 13.33 -3.21 7.69
CA LYS A 180 14.32 -3.17 6.60
C LYS A 180 14.11 -4.29 5.59
N LEU A 181 13.78 -5.50 6.04
CA LEU A 181 13.51 -6.62 5.14
C LEU A 181 12.27 -6.37 4.28
N VAL A 182 11.18 -5.88 4.87
CA VAL A 182 9.96 -5.56 4.12
C VAL A 182 10.20 -4.41 3.13
N LYS A 183 10.93 -3.35 3.53
CA LYS A 183 11.34 -2.28 2.61
C LYS A 183 12.16 -2.83 1.44
N LYS A 184 13.08 -3.78 1.68
CA LYS A 184 13.90 -4.43 0.64
C LYS A 184 13.07 -5.23 -0.36
N ILE A 185 12.09 -6.03 0.09
CA ILE A 185 11.24 -6.81 -0.84
C ILE A 185 10.20 -5.95 -1.57
N MET A 186 9.92 -4.75 -1.06
CA MET A 186 9.08 -3.76 -1.73
C MET A 186 9.75 -3.09 -2.94
N ILE A 187 11.08 -3.16 -3.08
CA ILE A 187 11.79 -2.56 -4.23
C ILE A 187 11.27 -3.20 -5.52
N GLU A 188 10.59 -2.40 -6.32
CA GLU A 188 10.07 -2.78 -7.62
C GLU A 188 11.02 -2.35 -8.74
N GLU A 189 11.62 -1.16 -8.59
CA GLU A 189 12.51 -0.56 -9.58
C GLU A 189 13.60 0.25 -8.88
N LYS A 190 14.83 0.19 -9.40
CA LYS A 190 15.97 0.96 -8.92
C LYS A 190 16.82 1.37 -10.12
N ASN A 191 17.10 2.66 -10.24
CA ASN A 191 17.96 3.22 -11.26
C ASN A 191 18.79 4.37 -10.67
N ASN A 192 19.55 5.09 -11.50
CA ASN A 192 20.44 6.17 -11.04
C ASN A 192 19.70 7.42 -10.54
N LYS A 193 18.40 7.56 -10.82
CA LYS A 193 17.59 8.71 -10.43
C LYS A 193 16.76 8.47 -9.18
N TYR A 194 16.20 7.26 -9.03
CA TYR A 194 15.32 6.93 -7.91
C TYR A 194 15.27 5.44 -7.57
N ILE A 195 14.72 5.16 -6.39
CA ILE A 195 14.33 3.82 -5.93
C ILE A 195 12.82 3.81 -5.68
N LEU A 196 12.09 2.94 -6.36
CA LEU A 196 10.65 2.76 -6.23
C LEU A 196 10.33 1.53 -5.38
N HIS A 197 9.70 1.77 -4.23
CA HIS A 197 9.19 0.75 -3.34
C HIS A 197 7.68 0.70 -3.45
N ALA A 198 7.09 -0.42 -3.89
CA ALA A 198 5.66 -0.43 -4.16
C ALA A 198 4.99 -1.79 -3.99
N LYS A 199 3.66 -1.74 -3.86
CA LYS A 199 2.79 -2.91 -3.89
C LYS A 199 1.51 -2.62 -4.66
N THR A 200 1.23 -3.49 -5.63
CA THR A 200 -0.05 -3.55 -6.32
C THR A 200 -1.14 -4.25 -5.49
N GLY A 201 -2.39 -3.82 -5.63
CA GLY A 201 -3.58 -4.48 -5.08
C GLY A 201 -4.71 -4.52 -6.10
N TRP A 202 -5.52 -5.58 -6.11
CA TRP A 202 -6.71 -5.64 -6.95
C TRP A 202 -7.82 -6.37 -6.19
N ALA A 203 -8.88 -5.65 -5.86
CA ALA A 203 -10.07 -6.19 -5.24
C ALA A 203 -11.07 -6.54 -6.35
N THR A 204 -11.47 -7.80 -6.41
CA THR A 204 -12.39 -8.33 -7.44
C THR A 204 -13.80 -8.58 -6.92
N SER A 205 -14.09 -8.16 -5.67
CA SER A 205 -15.42 -8.29 -5.05
C SER A 205 -16.51 -7.69 -5.95
N PRO A 206 -17.68 -8.37 -6.11
CA PRO A 206 -18.72 -7.98 -7.06
C PRO A 206 -19.19 -6.53 -6.94
N LYS A 207 -19.27 -6.00 -5.71
CA LYS A 207 -19.84 -4.67 -5.45
C LYS A 207 -18.89 -3.52 -5.72
N ASN A 208 -17.56 -3.72 -5.70
CA ASN A 208 -16.57 -2.64 -5.79
C ASN A 208 -15.22 -3.15 -6.33
N LYS A 209 -15.12 -3.34 -7.65
CA LYS A 209 -13.84 -3.69 -8.29
C LYS A 209 -12.92 -2.49 -8.38
N HIS A 210 -11.75 -2.58 -7.75
CA HIS A 210 -10.79 -1.49 -7.75
C HIS A 210 -9.35 -1.99 -7.63
N GLY A 211 -8.44 -1.19 -8.18
CA GLY A 211 -7.02 -1.44 -8.21
C GLY A 211 -6.24 -0.42 -7.39
N TRP A 212 -5.25 -0.90 -6.66
CA TRP A 212 -4.29 -0.12 -5.89
C TRP A 212 -2.88 -0.19 -6.48
N TYR A 213 -2.16 0.91 -6.35
CA TYR A 213 -0.71 0.95 -6.38
C TYR A 213 -0.26 1.92 -5.29
N VAL A 214 0.43 1.39 -4.28
CA VAL A 214 0.83 2.15 -3.08
C VAL A 214 2.31 1.94 -2.82
N GLY A 215 2.99 2.97 -2.31
CA GLY A 215 4.42 2.90 -2.13
C GLY A 215 5.08 4.25 -1.84
N TYR A 216 6.39 4.29 -2.05
CA TYR A 216 7.17 5.52 -2.02
C TYR A 216 8.31 5.47 -3.04
N ILE A 217 8.76 6.65 -3.46
CA ILE A 217 9.92 6.86 -4.34
C ILE A 217 10.96 7.64 -3.55
N GLU A 218 12.14 7.05 -3.40
CA GLU A 218 13.33 7.72 -2.86
C GLU A 218 14.08 8.39 -4.02
N THR A 219 14.30 9.70 -3.93
CA THR A 219 15.12 10.48 -4.85
C THR A 219 16.34 11.03 -4.12
N SER A 220 17.26 11.70 -4.83
CA SER A 220 18.39 12.40 -4.20
C SER A 220 17.97 13.60 -3.33
N LYS A 221 16.74 14.12 -3.50
CA LYS A 221 16.28 15.35 -2.84
C LYS A 221 15.26 15.09 -1.73
N ASP A 222 14.36 14.13 -1.93
CA ASP A 222 13.26 13.83 -1.00
C ASP A 222 12.74 12.40 -1.23
N THR A 223 11.94 11.92 -0.27
CA THR A 223 11.15 10.69 -0.40
C THR A 223 9.68 11.05 -0.57
N TRP A 224 9.05 10.51 -1.61
CA TRP A 224 7.67 10.81 -1.95
C TRP A 224 6.78 9.58 -1.80
N PHE A 225 5.79 9.66 -0.94
CA PHE A 225 4.80 8.61 -0.72
C PHE A 225 3.66 8.75 -1.70
N PHE A 226 3.13 7.64 -2.19
CA PHE A 226 1.99 7.66 -3.08
C PHE A 226 0.97 6.56 -2.77
N SER A 227 -0.28 6.86 -3.09
CA SER A 227 -1.38 5.92 -3.08
C SER A 227 -2.33 6.22 -4.23
N THR A 228 -2.30 5.38 -5.26
CA THR A 228 -3.19 5.44 -6.42
C THR A 228 -4.25 4.37 -6.29
N ASN A 229 -5.52 4.78 -6.39
CA ASN A 229 -6.68 3.89 -6.37
C ASN A 229 -7.61 4.16 -7.54
N LEU A 230 -7.81 3.14 -8.37
CA LEU A 230 -8.57 3.23 -9.61
C LEU A 230 -9.78 2.29 -9.58
N LEU A 231 -10.91 2.73 -10.12
CA LEU A 231 -12.03 1.84 -10.46
C LEU A 231 -11.63 1.05 -11.71
N ILE A 232 -11.17 -0.19 -11.52
CA ILE A 232 -10.70 -1.08 -12.58
C ILE A 232 -11.22 -2.49 -12.32
N SER A 233 -11.99 -2.99 -13.28
CA SER A 233 -12.56 -4.34 -13.31
C SER A 233 -11.88 -5.27 -14.32
N ASP A 234 -11.18 -4.72 -15.30
CA ASP A 234 -10.52 -5.46 -16.37
C ASP A 234 -9.05 -5.73 -16.04
N PHE A 235 -8.67 -7.01 -16.04
CA PHE A 235 -7.30 -7.45 -15.83
C PHE A 235 -6.33 -6.80 -16.81
N LYS A 236 -6.72 -6.62 -18.08
CA LYS A 236 -5.89 -6.02 -19.12
C LYS A 236 -5.58 -4.55 -18.88
N ARG A 237 -6.32 -3.89 -17.99
CA ARG A 237 -6.13 -2.46 -17.64
C ARG A 237 -5.39 -2.25 -16.32
N LEU A 238 -4.97 -3.32 -15.63
CA LEU A 238 -4.29 -3.21 -14.34
C LEU A 238 -2.93 -2.50 -14.40
N TYR A 239 -2.31 -2.40 -15.59
CA TYR A 239 -1.05 -1.66 -15.78
C TYR A 239 -1.21 -0.16 -15.50
N LEU A 240 -2.40 0.40 -15.76
CA LEU A 240 -2.70 1.82 -15.56
C LEU A 240 -2.44 2.30 -14.13
N ARG A 241 -2.52 1.40 -13.14
CA ARG A 241 -2.24 1.76 -11.74
C ARG A 241 -0.81 2.25 -11.55
N LYS A 242 0.17 1.64 -12.23
CA LYS A 242 1.58 2.06 -12.17
C LYS A 242 1.83 3.21 -13.15
N GLU A 243 1.34 3.08 -14.37
CA GLU A 243 1.60 4.04 -15.44
C GLU A 243 1.13 5.46 -15.06
N LEU A 244 -0.11 5.59 -14.57
CA LEU A 244 -0.64 6.89 -14.15
C LEU A 244 0.13 7.49 -12.96
N THR A 245 0.54 6.66 -12.01
CA THR A 245 1.36 7.13 -10.89
C THR A 245 2.67 7.73 -11.40
N LEU A 246 3.36 7.03 -12.30
CA LEU A 246 4.62 7.51 -12.87
C LEU A 246 4.42 8.72 -13.78
N GLU A 247 3.32 8.79 -14.54
CA GLU A 247 2.94 9.97 -15.34
C GLU A 247 2.77 11.21 -14.44
N VAL A 248 2.11 11.06 -13.28
CA VAL A 248 1.92 12.17 -12.32
C VAL A 248 3.24 12.56 -11.64
N PHE A 249 4.10 11.60 -11.30
CA PHE A 249 5.44 11.93 -10.77
C PHE A 249 6.30 12.71 -11.78
N LYS A 250 6.25 12.34 -13.06
CA LYS A 250 6.93 13.08 -14.14
C LYS A 250 6.33 14.47 -14.34
N TYR A 251 5.01 14.59 -14.29
CA TYR A 251 4.32 15.87 -14.42
C TYR A 251 4.79 16.90 -13.40
N TYR A 252 4.99 16.49 -12.14
CA TYR A 252 5.53 17.35 -11.09
C TYR A 252 7.07 17.42 -11.03
N ASN A 253 7.77 16.87 -12.03
CA ASN A 253 9.24 16.80 -12.08
C ASN A 253 9.89 16.17 -10.84
N ILE A 254 9.22 15.17 -10.26
CA ILE A 254 9.76 14.42 -9.12
C ILE A 254 10.74 13.34 -9.61
N ILE A 255 10.48 12.74 -10.79
CA ILE A 255 11.33 11.73 -11.45
C ILE A 255 11.57 12.05 -12.92
#